data_AF-A0A2N0QZS2-F1
#
_entry.id   AF-A0A2N0QZS2-F1
#
_cell.length_a   1.000
_cell.length_b   1.000
_cell.length_c   1.000
_cell.angle_alpha   90.00
_cell.angle_beta   90.00
_cell.angle_gamma   90.00
#
_symmetry.space_group_name_H-M   'P 1'
#
loop_
_entity.id
_entity.type
_entity.pdbx_description
1 polymer ?
#
loop_
_entity_poly.entity_id
_entity_poly.type
_entity_poly.pdbx_seq_one_letter_code
_entity_poly.pdbx_strand_id
1 'polypeptide(L)'
;MIYSSSESAHQDESNDNSDHYETFANLYGKLTTEKFCSSLINLNSKTELAPSNILISTKIKDYIKCNSYEKIQCLYSELKLTEQEKQDLEFTLQIYTYFCGSLIFLDDYSLVQKVFVKIQISCDSLIELLYYISKKAGNIPICYWCDVNN
;
A
#
# COMPACT_ATOMS: atom_id res chain seq x y z
N MET A 1 17.27 -21.82 60.82
CA MET A 1 15.80 -21.95 60.81
C MET A 1 15.28 -21.02 59.74
N ILE A 2 14.36 -21.54 58.93
CA ILE A 2 14.03 -21.14 57.57
C ILE A 2 13.26 -19.81 57.55
N TYR A 3 13.66 -18.88 56.68
CA TYR A 3 12.77 -17.81 56.21
C TYR A 3 11.82 -18.41 55.17
N SER A 4 10.54 -18.46 55.50
CA SER A 4 9.47 -18.83 54.56
C SER A 4 9.17 -17.64 53.65
N SER A 5 9.62 -17.69 52.40
CA SER A 5 9.11 -16.83 51.34
C SER A 5 7.86 -17.48 50.75
N SER A 6 6.72 -16.81 50.87
CA SER A 6 5.48 -17.17 50.18
C SER A 6 5.58 -16.78 48.71
N GLU A 7 5.72 -17.78 47.83
CA GLU A 7 5.46 -17.64 46.39
C GLU A 7 3.95 -17.58 46.16
N SER A 8 3.44 -16.40 45.78
CA SER A 8 2.10 -16.27 45.19
C SER A 8 2.23 -16.49 43.68
N ALA A 9 1.80 -17.66 43.24
CA ALA A 9 1.59 -17.96 41.83
C ALA A 9 0.56 -16.99 41.24
N HIS A 10 1.00 -16.13 40.33
CA HIS A 10 0.09 -15.49 39.39
C HIS A 10 -0.27 -16.52 38.33
N GLN A 11 -1.50 -17.02 38.39
CA GLN A 11 -2.16 -17.70 37.29
C GLN A 11 -2.41 -16.67 36.19
N ASP A 12 -1.66 -16.78 35.08
CA ASP A 12 -2.02 -16.12 33.83
C ASP A 12 -3.26 -16.82 33.26
N GLU A 13 -4.38 -16.10 33.25
CA GLU A 13 -5.55 -16.43 32.44
C GLU A 13 -5.13 -16.40 30.96
N SER A 14 -5.12 -17.57 30.34
CA SER A 14 -4.90 -17.72 28.90
C SER A 14 -6.05 -17.07 28.15
N ASN A 15 -5.86 -15.80 27.76
CA ASN A 15 -6.63 -15.17 26.73
C ASN A 15 -6.23 -15.87 25.41
N ASP A 16 -7.03 -16.85 24.98
CA ASP A 16 -6.82 -17.64 23.76
C ASP A 16 -7.02 -16.74 22.55
N ASN A 17 -5.98 -15.95 22.25
CA ASN A 17 -5.91 -15.15 21.06
C ASN A 17 -5.44 -16.06 19.93
N SER A 18 -6.38 -16.55 19.12
CA SER A 18 -6.10 -17.51 18.03
C SER A 18 -5.24 -16.94 16.88
N ASP A 19 -4.76 -15.70 17.02
CA ASP A 19 -3.94 -14.97 16.04
C ASP A 19 -2.42 -15.10 16.30
N HIS A 20 -1.98 -16.14 17.02
CA HIS A 20 -0.57 -16.42 17.23
C HIS A 20 -0.02 -17.42 16.20
N TYR A 21 1.22 -17.17 15.76
CA TYR A 21 1.94 -18.09 14.87
C TYR A 21 2.14 -19.46 15.54
N GLU A 22 1.88 -20.53 14.78
CA GLU A 22 2.15 -21.90 15.19
C GLU A 22 3.65 -22.10 15.48
N THR A 23 3.99 -22.88 16.50
CA THR A 23 5.39 -23.12 16.87
C THR A 23 6.14 -23.96 15.82
N PHE A 24 7.45 -23.74 15.69
CA PHE A 24 8.28 -24.47 14.72
C PHE A 24 8.20 -26.00 14.90
N ALA A 25 8.19 -26.48 16.14
CA ALA A 25 8.08 -27.90 16.45
C ALA A 25 6.77 -28.51 15.91
N ASN A 26 5.69 -27.73 15.89
CA ASN A 26 4.40 -28.15 15.36
C ASN A 26 4.30 -28.05 13.84
N LEU A 27 5.21 -27.32 13.18
CA LEU A 27 5.24 -27.14 11.72
C LEU A 27 6.21 -28.10 11.03
N TYR A 28 7.31 -28.47 11.70
CA TYR A 28 8.36 -29.29 11.10
C TYR A 28 7.83 -30.66 10.66
N GLY A 29 8.10 -31.03 9.40
CA GLY A 29 7.71 -32.32 8.82
C GLY A 29 6.24 -32.44 8.41
N LYS A 30 5.42 -31.40 8.56
CA LYS A 30 4.05 -31.37 8.03
C LYS A 30 4.00 -30.82 6.61
N LEU A 31 3.00 -31.25 5.84
CA LEU A 31 2.71 -30.67 4.53
C LEU A 31 2.30 -29.20 4.73
N THR A 32 3.10 -28.28 4.21
CA THR A 32 2.78 -26.85 4.25
C THR A 32 1.68 -26.53 3.25
N THR A 33 0.80 -25.60 3.61
CA THR A 33 -0.26 -25.08 2.74
C THR A 33 -0.10 -23.59 2.60
N GLU A 34 -0.37 -23.04 1.42
CA GLU A 34 -0.23 -21.60 1.13
C GLU A 34 -1.36 -20.74 1.72
N LYS A 35 -2.24 -21.33 2.55
CA LYS A 35 -3.43 -20.69 3.12
C LYS A 35 -3.15 -19.45 4.00
N PHE A 36 -1.91 -19.27 4.43
CA PHE A 36 -1.46 -18.11 5.21
C PHE A 36 -0.40 -17.29 4.47
N CYS A 37 -0.14 -17.60 3.19
CA CYS A 37 0.80 -16.84 2.39
C CYS A 37 0.12 -15.53 1.98
N SER A 38 0.42 -14.45 2.70
CA SER A 38 -0.22 -13.14 2.50
C SER A 38 -0.11 -12.63 1.07
N SER A 39 0.92 -13.03 0.32
CA SER A 39 1.08 -12.72 -1.11
C SER A 39 0.07 -13.44 -2.01
N LEU A 40 -0.31 -14.68 -1.70
CA LEU A 40 -1.30 -15.46 -2.47
C LEU A 40 -2.74 -15.09 -2.10
N ILE A 41 -3.01 -14.81 -0.83
CA ILE A 41 -4.34 -14.39 -0.36
C ILE A 41 -4.76 -13.07 -1.00
N ASN A 42 -3.81 -12.13 -1.15
CA ASN A 42 -4.04 -10.85 -1.82
C ASN A 42 -4.10 -10.96 -3.36
N LEU A 43 -3.65 -12.07 -3.96
CA LEU A 43 -3.74 -12.26 -5.40
C LEU A 43 -5.16 -12.68 -5.83
N ASN A 44 -5.81 -13.53 -5.05
CA ASN A 44 -7.11 -14.13 -5.39
C ASN A 44 -8.31 -13.22 -5.11
N SER A 45 -8.15 -12.17 -4.31
CA SER A 45 -9.22 -11.21 -3.98
C SER A 45 -9.20 -9.94 -4.83
N LYS A 46 -8.23 -9.81 -5.75
CA LYS A 46 -7.84 -8.54 -6.32
C LYS A 46 -8.16 -8.43 -7.82
N THR A 47 -9.43 -8.23 -8.15
CA THR A 47 -9.82 -7.77 -9.50
C THR A 47 -9.44 -6.30 -9.64
N GLU A 48 -8.22 -6.06 -10.07
CA GLU A 48 -7.70 -4.71 -10.30
C GLU A 48 -8.44 -4.08 -11.48
N LEU A 49 -9.09 -2.92 -11.26
CA LEU A 49 -9.86 -2.22 -12.31
C LEU A 49 -8.96 -1.57 -13.38
N ALA A 50 -7.65 -1.54 -13.16
CA ALA A 50 -6.67 -1.05 -14.13
C ALA A 50 -6.15 -2.21 -15.00
N PRO A 51 -5.97 -2.02 -16.32
CA PRO A 51 -5.36 -3.02 -17.17
C PRO A 51 -3.95 -3.36 -16.65
N SER A 52 -3.64 -4.64 -16.44
CA SER A 52 -2.43 -5.09 -15.72
C SER A 52 -1.10 -4.64 -16.33
N ASN A 53 -1.08 -4.20 -17.59
CA ASN A 53 0.10 -3.69 -18.27
C ASN A 53 0.43 -2.22 -17.96
N ILE A 54 -0.48 -1.45 -17.35
CA ILE A 54 -0.27 -0.01 -17.11
C ILE A 54 0.50 0.28 -15.81
N LEU A 55 0.46 -0.66 -14.85
CA LEU A 55 1.03 -0.51 -13.52
C LEU A 55 2.52 -0.85 -13.51
N ILE A 56 3.30 -0.10 -14.29
CA ILE A 56 4.76 -0.22 -14.38
C ILE A 56 5.41 1.14 -14.21
N SER A 57 6.64 1.17 -13.70
CA SER A 57 7.32 2.41 -13.32
C SER A 57 7.53 3.39 -14.49
N THR A 58 7.65 2.90 -15.72
CA THR A 58 7.79 3.72 -16.93
C THR A 58 6.52 4.48 -17.31
N LYS A 59 5.37 4.05 -16.78
CA LYS A 59 4.06 4.64 -17.04
C LYS A 59 3.65 5.63 -15.96
N ILE A 60 4.42 5.75 -14.87
CA ILE A 60 4.21 6.76 -13.84
C ILE A 60 4.41 8.16 -14.44
N LYS A 61 3.42 9.03 -14.24
CA LYS A 61 3.45 10.43 -14.67
C LYS A 61 3.57 11.39 -13.50
N ASP A 62 2.87 11.10 -12.41
CA ASP A 62 2.96 11.90 -11.20
C ASP A 62 2.61 11.09 -9.95
N TYR A 63 2.54 11.76 -8.82
CA TYR A 63 2.14 11.22 -7.54
C TYR A 63 1.06 12.09 -6.91
N ILE A 64 0.27 11.48 -6.05
CA ILE A 64 -0.70 12.20 -5.23
C ILE A 64 -0.63 11.71 -3.79
N LYS A 65 -0.76 12.62 -2.84
CA LYS A 65 -0.83 12.28 -1.41
C LYS A 65 -2.28 12.07 -1.01
N CYS A 66 -2.56 10.92 -0.42
CA CYS A 66 -3.88 10.59 0.13
C CYS A 66 -4.11 11.35 1.43
N ASN A 67 -5.21 12.10 1.51
CA ASN A 67 -5.52 12.95 2.64
C ASN A 67 -5.86 12.17 3.92
N SER A 68 -6.36 10.94 3.80
CA SER A 68 -6.76 10.16 4.98
C SER A 68 -5.57 9.60 5.78
N TYR A 69 -4.46 9.25 5.11
CA TYR A 69 -3.33 8.52 5.75
C TYR A 69 -1.97 9.04 5.32
N GLU A 70 -1.95 10.16 4.60
CA GLU A 70 -0.72 10.80 4.13
C GLU A 70 0.16 9.95 3.20
N LYS A 71 -0.35 8.82 2.71
CA LYS A 71 0.37 7.92 1.80
C LYS A 71 0.41 8.43 0.37
N ILE A 72 1.55 8.22 -0.29
CA ILE A 72 1.73 8.54 -1.70
C ILE A 72 1.20 7.43 -2.60
N GLN A 73 0.40 7.81 -3.60
CA GLN A 73 -0.05 6.95 -4.68
C GLN A 73 0.59 7.35 -6.01
N CYS A 74 0.84 6.37 -6.87
CA CYS A 74 1.37 6.62 -8.21
C CYS A 74 0.23 6.88 -9.20
N LEU A 75 0.42 7.90 -10.05
CA LEU A 75 -0.45 8.21 -11.18
C LEU A 75 0.14 7.62 -12.45
N TYR A 76 -0.63 6.82 -13.17
CA TYR A 76 -0.21 6.10 -14.36
C TYR A 76 -0.85 6.66 -15.62
N SER A 77 -0.15 6.63 -16.74
CA SER A 77 -0.75 6.88 -18.06
C SER A 77 -0.07 6.06 -19.14
N GLU A 78 -0.88 5.43 -20.00
CA GLU A 78 -0.41 4.77 -21.22
C GLU A 78 0.20 5.77 -22.21
N LEU A 79 -0.39 6.96 -22.27
CA LEU A 79 -0.06 7.99 -23.22
C LEU A 79 1.05 8.90 -22.70
N LYS A 80 1.80 9.48 -23.64
CA LYS A 80 2.67 10.59 -23.32
C LYS A 80 1.79 11.84 -23.20
N LEU A 81 1.74 12.40 -21.99
CA LEU A 81 1.07 13.68 -21.76
C LEU A 81 1.80 14.79 -22.52
N THR A 82 1.04 15.64 -23.18
CA THR A 82 1.50 16.92 -23.74
C THR A 82 1.88 17.88 -22.61
N GLU A 83 2.62 18.94 -22.92
CA GLU A 83 3.00 19.93 -21.89
C GLU A 83 1.79 20.61 -21.25
N GLN A 84 0.73 20.87 -22.03
CA GLN A 84 -0.52 21.41 -21.49
C GLN A 84 -1.17 20.42 -20.51
N GLU A 85 -1.31 19.15 -20.89
CA GLU A 85 -1.91 18.14 -20.00
C GLU A 85 -1.11 17.90 -18.73
N LYS A 86 0.22 18.06 -18.78
CA LYS A 86 1.06 18.00 -17.57
C LYS A 86 0.78 19.18 -16.65
N GLN A 87 0.63 20.38 -17.20
CA GLN A 87 0.29 21.57 -16.41
C GLN A 87 -1.11 21.45 -15.81
N ASP A 88 -2.09 20.97 -16.59
CA ASP A 88 -3.45 20.75 -16.12
C ASP A 88 -3.50 19.69 -15.01
N LEU A 89 -2.72 18.60 -15.18
CA LEU A 89 -2.53 17.58 -14.16
C LEU A 89 -1.93 18.18 -12.88
N GLU A 90 -0.81 18.90 -12.99
CA GLU A 90 -0.13 19.51 -11.84
C GLU A 90 -1.06 20.49 -11.09
N PHE A 91 -1.78 21.34 -11.83
CA PHE A 91 -2.75 22.26 -11.25
C PHE A 91 -3.88 21.51 -10.53
N THR A 92 -4.42 20.44 -11.14
CA THR A 92 -5.46 19.62 -10.52
C THR A 92 -4.96 18.98 -9.23
N LEU A 93 -3.74 18.46 -9.20
CA LEU A 93 -3.15 17.84 -8.01
C LEU A 93 -2.93 18.83 -6.86
N GLN A 94 -2.78 20.13 -7.15
CA GLN A 94 -2.65 21.16 -6.12
C GLN A 94 -3.99 21.53 -5.47
N ILE A 95 -5.09 21.52 -6.24
CA ILE A 95 -6.41 21.93 -5.75
C ILE A 95 -7.25 20.77 -5.22
N TYR A 96 -6.99 19.55 -5.70
CA TYR A 96 -7.83 18.39 -5.42
C TYR A 96 -7.40 17.67 -4.14
N THR A 97 -8.35 17.49 -3.23
CA THR A 97 -8.14 16.67 -2.03
C THR A 97 -8.46 15.21 -2.32
N TYR A 98 -7.43 14.38 -2.44
CA TYR A 98 -7.57 12.97 -2.78
C TYR A 98 -7.79 12.06 -1.60
N PHE A 99 -8.68 11.08 -1.78
CA PHE A 99 -8.95 9.99 -0.84
C PHE A 99 -8.65 8.66 -1.52
N CYS A 100 -7.93 7.78 -0.82
CA CYS A 100 -7.51 6.49 -1.33
C CYS A 100 -8.72 5.67 -1.84
N GLY A 101 -8.57 5.03 -3.00
CA GLY A 101 -9.65 4.28 -3.65
C GLY A 101 -10.68 5.14 -4.38
N SER A 102 -10.54 6.46 -4.39
CA SER A 102 -11.36 7.34 -5.22
C SER A 102 -10.76 7.55 -6.61
N LEU A 103 -11.60 7.91 -7.57
CA LEU A 103 -11.16 8.39 -8.88
C LEU A 103 -10.67 9.83 -8.74
N ILE A 104 -9.54 10.17 -9.36
CA ILE A 104 -8.99 11.53 -9.31
C ILE A 104 -9.76 12.48 -10.23
N PHE A 105 -10.22 11.98 -11.38
CA PHE A 105 -10.91 12.78 -12.38
C PHE A 105 -12.34 12.27 -12.49
N LEU A 106 -13.29 13.04 -11.97
CA LEU A 106 -14.71 12.77 -12.13
C LEU A 106 -15.30 13.58 -13.30
N ASP A 107 -14.74 14.77 -13.61
CA ASP A 107 -15.38 15.73 -14.53
C ASP A 107 -14.50 16.23 -15.70
N ASP A 108 -13.18 15.97 -15.72
CA ASP A 108 -12.28 16.50 -16.76
C ASP A 108 -12.03 15.51 -17.91
N TYR A 109 -12.86 15.61 -18.96
CA TYR A 109 -12.82 14.73 -20.14
C TYR A 109 -11.44 14.55 -20.79
N SER A 110 -10.52 15.52 -20.62
CA SER A 110 -9.19 15.46 -21.23
C SER A 110 -8.24 14.46 -20.53
N LEU A 111 -8.36 14.33 -19.20
CA LEU A 111 -7.48 13.51 -18.34
C LEU A 111 -8.15 12.23 -17.82
N VAL A 112 -9.49 12.18 -17.73
CA VAL A 112 -10.27 11.04 -17.19
C VAL A 112 -9.92 9.70 -17.84
N GLN A 113 -9.57 9.69 -19.13
CA GLN A 113 -9.23 8.45 -19.86
C GLN A 113 -7.72 8.24 -20.02
N LYS A 114 -6.90 9.18 -19.53
CA LYS A 114 -5.46 9.17 -19.75
C LYS A 114 -4.70 8.88 -18.48
N VAL A 115 -5.17 9.37 -17.33
CA VAL A 115 -4.47 9.23 -16.05
C VAL A 115 -5.28 8.33 -15.12
N PHE A 116 -4.59 7.34 -14.56
CA PHE A 116 -5.18 6.29 -13.75
C PHE A 116 -4.48 6.22 -12.39
N VAL A 117 -5.25 5.84 -11.38
CA VAL A 117 -4.72 5.46 -10.06
C VAL A 117 -5.19 4.06 -9.74
N LYS A 118 -4.34 3.34 -9.03
CA LYS A 118 -4.69 2.02 -8.54
C LYS A 118 -5.74 2.16 -7.43
N ILE A 119 -6.99 1.91 -7.80
CA ILE A 119 -8.18 2.05 -6.93
C ILE A 119 -8.14 1.04 -5.77
N GLN A 120 -7.46 -0.09 -5.95
CA GLN A 120 -7.44 -1.20 -5.00
C GLN A 120 -6.27 -1.14 -4.00
N ILE A 121 -5.86 0.06 -3.64
CA ILE A 121 -4.89 0.30 -2.58
C ILE A 121 -5.68 0.82 -1.39
N SER A 122 -5.85 -0.04 -0.37
CA SER A 122 -6.30 0.42 0.93
C SER A 122 -5.17 1.20 1.58
N CYS A 123 -5.52 2.02 2.55
CA CYS A 123 -4.56 2.83 3.26
C CYS A 123 -3.62 2.03 4.17
N ASP A 124 -3.91 0.74 4.37
CA ASP A 124 -3.04 -0.21 5.06
C ASP A 124 -1.98 -0.82 4.11
N SER A 125 -2.11 -0.59 2.81
CA SER A 125 -1.11 -1.04 1.84
C SER A 125 0.19 -0.27 1.99
N LEU A 126 1.32 -0.95 1.80
CA LEU A 126 2.65 -0.31 1.79
C LEU A 126 2.76 0.68 0.62
N ILE A 127 3.67 1.65 0.73
CA ILE A 127 4.00 2.54 -0.40
C ILE A 127 4.27 1.67 -1.63
N GLU A 128 3.72 2.09 -2.77
CA GLU A 128 3.89 1.36 -4.01
C GLU A 128 5.38 1.15 -4.31
N LEU A 129 5.81 -0.10 -4.45
CA LEU A 129 7.22 -0.43 -4.79
C LEU A 129 7.70 0.34 -6.04
N LEU A 130 6.77 0.60 -6.96
CA LEU A 130 7.03 1.34 -8.20
C LEU A 130 7.38 2.81 -7.97
N TYR A 131 7.00 3.40 -6.84
CA TYR A 131 7.45 4.73 -6.40
C TYR A 131 8.99 4.77 -6.28
N TYR A 132 9.59 3.77 -5.64
CA TYR A 132 11.03 3.70 -5.41
C TYR A 132 11.82 3.33 -6.68
N ILE A 133 11.21 2.55 -7.57
CA ILE A 133 11.83 2.14 -8.84
C ILE A 133 11.70 3.26 -9.88
N SER A 134 10.72 4.14 -9.73
CA SER A 134 10.52 5.32 -10.57
C SER A 134 11.76 6.22 -10.55
N LYS A 135 12.15 6.68 -11.74
CA LYS A 135 13.22 7.67 -11.92
C LYS A 135 12.66 9.08 -12.14
N LYS A 136 11.44 9.37 -11.68
CA LYS A 136 10.86 10.72 -11.80
C LYS A 136 11.75 11.71 -11.04
N ALA A 137 12.14 12.79 -11.72
CA ALA A 137 12.88 13.87 -11.08
C ALA A 137 12.03 14.50 -9.98
N GLY A 138 12.62 14.76 -8.81
CA GLY A 138 11.91 15.28 -7.64
C GLY A 138 11.29 14.21 -6.72
N ASN A 139 11.62 12.93 -6.92
CA ASN A 139 11.29 11.90 -5.93
C ASN A 139 11.93 12.23 -4.58
N ILE A 140 11.11 12.28 -3.53
CA ILE A 140 11.56 12.52 -2.16
C ILE A 140 11.90 11.16 -1.53
N PRO A 141 13.05 11.02 -0.85
CA PRO A 141 13.37 9.78 -0.15
C PRO A 141 12.45 9.62 1.06
N ILE A 142 11.38 8.83 0.89
CA ILE A 142 10.42 8.52 1.95
C ILE A 142 10.74 7.13 2.51
N CYS A 143 10.68 6.97 3.82
CA CYS A 143 10.80 5.69 4.51
C CYS A 143 9.72 4.71 4.06
N TYR A 144 10.11 3.54 3.56
CA TYR A 144 9.17 2.49 3.08
C TYR A 144 8.19 2.01 4.15
N TRP A 145 8.60 2.05 5.42
CA TRP A 145 7.84 1.48 6.53
C TRP A 145 7.04 2.51 7.31
N CYS A 146 7.53 3.74 7.34
CA CYS A 146 7.08 4.77 8.26
C CYS A 146 6.58 6.04 7.55
N ASP A 147 6.69 6.09 6.22
CA ASP A 147 6.17 7.15 5.35
C ASP A 147 6.67 8.57 5.70
N VAL A 148 7.77 8.68 6.47
CA VAL A 148 8.43 9.95 6.81
C VAL A 148 9.62 10.21 5.88
N ASN A 149 9.85 11.48 5.54
CA ASN A 149 11.06 11.92 4.83
C ASN A 149 12.30 11.54 5.64
N ASN A 150 13.26 10.87 4.99
CA ASN A 150 14.59 10.60 5.57
C ASN A 150 15.56 11.77 5.33
#